data_AF-A0A1C9CEC1-F1
#
_entry.id   AF-A0A1C9CEC1-F1
#
_cell.length_a   1.000
_cell.length_b   1.000
_cell.length_c   1.000
_cell.angle_alpha   90.00
_cell.angle_beta   90.00
_cell.angle_gamma   90.00
#
_symmetry.space_group_name_H-M   'P 1'
#
loop_
_entity.id
_entity.type
_entity.pdbx_description
1 polymer ?
#
loop_
_entity_poly.entity_id
_entity_poly.type
_entity_poly.pdbx_seq_one_letter_code
_entity_poly.pdbx_strand_id
1 'polypeptide(L)' 'MAVPKKRTSKSKKNSRKANWKKQANLQAKQAFSLAQSVLTGKSKSFIYNSQVDEE' A
#
# COMPACT_ATOMS: atom_id res chain seq x y z
N MET A 1 -35.71 0.06 -7.19
CA MET A 1 -34.24 0.26 -7.10
C MET A 1 -33.72 0.78 -8.43
N ALA A 2 -32.74 1.68 -8.41
CA ALA A 2 -32.13 2.18 -9.64
C ALA A 2 -31.24 1.11 -10.28
N VAL A 3 -31.42 0.89 -11.58
CA VAL A 3 -30.61 -0.05 -12.37
C VAL A 3 -29.87 0.70 -13.48
N PRO A 4 -28.61 0.33 -13.78
CA PRO A 4 -27.86 0.96 -14.86
C PRO A 4 -28.48 0.61 -16.22
N LYS A 5 -28.88 1.63 -16.98
CA LYS A 5 -29.46 1.42 -18.31
C LYS A 5 -28.47 0.83 -19.32
N LYS A 6 -27.17 1.11 -19.16
CA LYS A 6 -26.08 0.65 -20.02
C LYS A 6 -24.83 0.36 -19.18
N ARG A 7 -23.99 -0.55 -19.67
CA ARG A 7 -22.69 -0.83 -19.04
C ARG A 7 -21.77 0.38 -19.14
N THR A 8 -20.92 0.58 -18.13
CA THR A 8 -19.86 1.60 -18.19
C THR A 8 -18.82 1.23 -19.25
N SER A 9 -18.24 2.21 -19.92
CA SER A 9 -17.15 2.00 -20.87
C SER A 9 -15.93 1.33 -20.21
N LYS A 10 -15.13 0.62 -21.02
CA LYS A 10 -13.90 -0.06 -20.56
C LYS A 10 -12.94 0.92 -19.89
N SER A 11 -12.76 2.11 -20.48
CA SER A 11 -11.91 3.18 -19.93
C SER A 11 -12.36 3.59 -18.52
N LYS A 12 -13.66 3.89 -18.34
CA LYS A 12 -14.19 4.33 -17.04
C LYS A 12 -14.15 3.23 -15.98
N LYS A 13 -14.34 1.95 -16.35
CA LYS A 13 -14.11 0.81 -15.45
C LYS A 13 -12.64 0.71 -15.03
N ASN A 14 -11.71 0.80 -15.98
CA ASN A 14 -10.28 0.67 -15.72
C ASN A 14 -9.72 1.81 -14.86
N SER A 15 -10.17 3.05 -15.09
CA SER A 15 -9.79 4.20 -14.27
C SER A 15 -10.16 4.01 -12.80
N ARG A 16 -11.37 3.51 -12.50
CA ARG A 16 -11.77 3.20 -11.11
C ARG A 16 -10.89 2.11 -10.49
N LYS A 17 -10.56 1.05 -11.26
CA LYS A 17 -9.64 0.00 -10.81
C LYS A 17 -8.23 0.53 -10.55
N ALA A 18 -7.76 1.47 -11.36
CA ALA A 18 -6.45 2.11 -11.18
C ALA A 18 -6.39 2.92 -9.87
N ASN A 19 -7.47 3.65 -9.53
CA ASN A 19 -7.55 4.38 -8.27
C ASN A 19 -7.48 3.43 -7.06
N TRP A 20 -8.16 2.29 -7.11
CA TRP A 20 -8.07 1.28 -6.05
C TRP A 20 -6.64 0.72 -5.91
N LYS A 21 -5.97 0.41 -7.03
CA LYS A 21 -4.57 -0.05 -7.03
C LYS A 21 -3.57 1.03 -6.55
N LYS A 22 -3.87 2.32 -6.77
CA LYS A 22 -3.01 3.43 -6.35
C LYS A 22 -2.83 3.46 -4.83
N GLN A 23 -3.85 3.07 -4.07
CA GLN A 23 -3.77 2.99 -2.61
C GLN A 23 -2.73 1.95 -2.16
N ALA A 24 -2.75 0.75 -2.76
CA ALA A 24 -1.74 -0.28 -2.49
C ALA A 24 -0.31 0.18 -2.81
N ASN A 25 -0.13 0.88 -3.94
CA ASN A 25 1.17 1.45 -4.29
C ASN A 25 1.69 2.49 -3.28
N LEU A 26 0.79 3.29 -2.69
CA LEU A 26 1.19 4.25 -1.66
C LEU A 26 1.66 3.53 -0.40
N GLN A 27 0.91 2.53 0.04
CA GLN A 27 1.27 1.72 1.21
C GLN A 27 2.58 0.96 1.01
N ALA A 28 2.81 0.39 -0.18
CA ALA A 28 4.06 -0.28 -0.51
C ALA A 28 5.28 0.66 -0.40
N LYS A 29 5.16 1.92 -0.85
CA LYS A 29 6.23 2.92 -0.72
C LYS A 29 6.53 3.27 0.73
N GLN A 30 5.48 3.43 1.55
CA GLN A 30 5.63 3.71 2.97
C GLN A 30 6.28 2.54 3.71
N ALA A 31 5.83 1.31 3.43
CA ALA A 31 6.42 0.09 4.00
C ALA A 31 7.90 -0.08 3.61
N PHE A 32 8.26 0.19 2.35
CA PHE A 32 9.65 0.13 1.91
C PHE A 32 10.53 1.17 2.62
N SER A 33 10.05 2.41 2.73
CA SER A 33 10.75 3.45 3.49
C SER A 33 10.95 3.06 4.96
N LEU A 34 9.93 2.44 5.56
CA LEU A 34 10.00 1.97 6.94
C LEU A 34 11.04 0.85 7.08
N ALA A 35 11.03 -0.15 6.19
CA ALA A 35 11.97 -1.27 6.20
C ALA A 35 13.43 -0.79 6.11
N GLN A 36 13.71 0.18 5.25
CA GLN A 36 15.05 0.78 5.16
C GLN A 36 15.45 1.50 6.46
N SER A 37 14.52 2.19 7.11
CA SER A 37 14.77 2.82 8.41
C SER A 37 15.12 1.78 9.48
N VAL A 38 14.38 0.67 9.54
CA VAL A 38 14.63 -0.47 10.45
C VAL A 38 16.04 -1.03 10.22
N LEU A 39 16.36 -1.36 8.95
CA LEU A 39 17.61 -2.02 8.57
C LEU A 39 18.86 -1.19 8.91
N THR A 40 18.76 0.14 8.82
CA THR A 40 19.91 1.01 9.17
C THR A 40 20.16 1.14 10.67
N GLY A 41 19.21 0.77 11.54
CA GLY A 41 19.33 0.87 13.01
C GLY A 41 19.49 2.29 13.56
N LYS A 42 19.41 3.33 12.71
CA LYS A 42 19.63 4.74 13.11
C LYS A 42 18.38 5.40 13.68
N SER A 43 17.19 4.90 13.34
CA SER A 43 15.94 5.48 13.80
C SER A 43 15.64 5.10 15.25
N LYS A 44 15.56 6.12 16.12
CA LYS A 44 15.18 5.97 17.54
C LYS A 44 13.69 6.18 17.80
N SER A 45 12.90 6.42 16.75
CA SER A 45 11.50 6.88 16.86
C SER A 45 10.49 5.75 17.06
N PHE A 46 10.81 4.51 16.69
CA PHE A 46 9.94 3.36 16.88
C PHE A 46 10.74 2.18 17.43
N ILE A 47 10.11 1.42 18.34
CA ILE A 47 10.69 0.23 18.96
C ILE A 47 10.26 -0.96 18.10
N TYR A 48 11.22 -1.72 17.58
CA TYR A 48 10.97 -3.01 16.95
C TYR A 48 11.77 -4.08 17.70
N ASN A 49 11.19 -5.26 17.90
CA ASN A 49 11.83 -6.33 18.67
C ASN A 49 12.83 -7.06 17.76
N SER A 50 14.11 -6.67 17.80
CA SER A 50 15.17 -7.25 16.96
C SER A 50 15.71 -8.59 17.49
N GLN A 51 15.24 -9.06 18.66
CA GLN A 51 15.79 -10.23 19.34
C GLN A 51 15.07 -11.55 19.01
N VAL A 52 14.09 -11.54 18.10
CA VAL A 52 13.36 -12.75 17.68
C VAL A 52 14.02 -13.43 16.46
N ASP A 53 15.02 -12.79 15.84
CA ASP A 53 15.66 -13.26 14.60
C ASP A 53 17.00 -14.01 14.82
N GLU A 54 17.40 -14.25 16.08
CA GLU A 54 18.65 -14.96 16.46
C GLU A 54 18.40 -16.37 17.06
N GLU A 55 17.20 -16.95 16.89
CA GLU A 55 16.93 -18.39 17.14
C GLU A 55 16.61 -19.16 15.86
#